data_AF-A0A759M9Y3-F1
#
_entry.id   AF-A0A759M9Y3-F1
#
_cell.length_a   1.000
_cell.length_b   1.000
_cell.length_c   1.000
_cell.angle_alpha   90.00
_cell.angle_beta   90.00
_cell.angle_gamma   90.00
#
_symmetry.space_group_name_H-M   'P 1'
#
loop_
_entity.id
_entity.type
_entity.pdbx_description
1 polymer ?
#
loop_
_entity_poly.entity_id
_entity_poly.type
_entity_poly.pdbx_seq_one_letter_code
_entity_poly.pdbx_strand_id
1 'polypeptide(L)'
;MVRRRGCHSSSDWFRLSPLATLVFVGVGLTSTGASAAFLPPTGAGQLGNQLRQETQTTPPAPSAPSLSLPSGEKGVVRAPDSDARVTLKQVSFAGDVAVQGVTQDAVQEVVSPWLNRPVSFADLQAMADAVTQHYRNRGVILARAILPPQTIKDGVLKIEIIPGKYDNASL
;
A
#
# COMPACT_ATOMS: atom_id res chain seq x y z
N MET A 1 -15.78 -47.00 39.43
CA MET A 1 -16.76 -47.98 39.96
C MET A 1 -17.68 -47.18 40.88
N VAL A 2 -18.87 -46.74 40.50
CA VAL A 2 -20.16 -47.46 40.41
C VAL A 2 -21.14 -46.36 39.95
N ARG A 3 -21.63 -46.42 38.70
CA ARG A 3 -22.99 -46.83 38.31
C ARG A 3 -24.13 -45.89 38.79
N ARG A 4 -24.88 -45.42 37.78
CA ARG A 4 -26.36 -45.42 37.67
C ARG A 4 -27.08 -44.40 38.58
N ARG A 5 -28.27 -43.88 38.28
CA ARG A 5 -29.25 -43.99 37.18
C ARG A 5 -30.32 -42.93 37.48
N GLY A 6 -30.90 -42.34 36.43
CA GLY A 6 -32.32 -41.99 36.33
C GLY A 6 -32.84 -40.88 37.27
N CYS A 7 -34.05 -40.37 37.10
CA CYS A 7 -35.08 -40.48 36.06
C CYS A 7 -36.24 -39.58 36.51
N HIS A 8 -37.11 -39.20 35.56
CA HIS A 8 -38.50 -38.77 35.75
C HIS A 8 -38.82 -37.44 36.45
N SER A 9 -39.65 -36.63 35.80
CA SER A 9 -41.11 -36.57 36.08
C SER A 9 -41.63 -35.22 35.55
N SER A 10 -42.31 -35.17 34.41
CA SER A 10 -43.72 -35.52 34.15
C SER A 10 -44.58 -34.24 34.00
N SER A 11 -44.89 -34.00 32.74
CA SER A 11 -46.16 -33.54 32.15
C SER A 11 -47.41 -33.34 33.03
N ASP A 12 -48.12 -32.28 32.64
CA ASP A 12 -49.57 -32.18 32.38
C ASP A 12 -50.55 -32.39 33.54
N TRP A 13 -51.04 -31.29 34.11
CA TRP A 13 -52.28 -31.30 34.89
C TRP A 13 -53.30 -30.29 34.33
N PHE A 14 -54.28 -30.86 33.61
CA PHE A 14 -55.72 -30.61 33.70
C PHE A 14 -56.24 -29.17 33.57
N ARG A 15 -56.89 -28.82 32.44
CA ARG A 15 -58.34 -28.97 32.16
C ARG A 15 -59.26 -28.22 33.13
N LEU A 16 -60.05 -27.27 32.62
CA LEU A 16 -61.49 -27.39 32.36
C LEU A 16 -62.12 -26.02 32.04
N SER A 17 -62.81 -25.94 30.90
CA SER A 17 -63.83 -24.92 30.59
C SER A 17 -65.18 -25.38 31.19
N PRO A 18 -66.18 -24.52 31.49
CA PRO A 18 -67.15 -24.14 30.45
C PRO A 18 -67.87 -22.77 30.59
N LEU A 19 -68.42 -22.33 29.44
CA LEU A 19 -69.63 -21.54 29.19
C LEU A 19 -70.20 -20.61 30.28
N ALA A 20 -70.35 -19.32 29.95
CA ALA A 20 -71.61 -18.59 30.14
C ALA A 20 -71.69 -17.36 29.23
N THR A 21 -72.67 -17.36 28.35
CA THR A 21 -73.16 -16.29 27.49
C THR A 21 -73.77 -15.15 28.31
N LEU A 22 -73.47 -13.87 28.02
CA LEU A 22 -74.50 -12.81 28.06
C LEU A 22 -74.11 -11.53 27.29
N VAL A 23 -75.16 -10.87 26.82
CA VAL A 23 -75.29 -9.88 25.76
C VAL A 23 -75.18 -8.44 26.28
N PHE A 24 -74.49 -7.60 25.49
CA PHE A 24 -74.64 -6.18 25.14
C PHE A 24 -75.42 -5.16 26.02
N VAL A 25 -74.86 -3.93 26.01
CA VAL A 25 -75.42 -2.57 26.28
C VAL A 25 -75.19 -2.01 27.69
N GLY A 26 -74.37 -0.95 27.76
CA GLY A 26 -74.25 -0.07 28.92
C GLY A 26 -73.34 1.13 28.65
N VAL A 27 -73.94 2.24 28.23
CA VAL A 27 -73.34 3.58 28.08
C VAL A 27 -72.69 4.04 29.40
N GLY A 28 -71.46 4.58 29.35
CA GLY A 28 -70.86 5.18 30.54
C GLY A 28 -69.50 5.85 30.33
N LEU A 29 -69.51 7.18 30.48
CA LEU A 29 -68.42 8.04 30.97
C LEU A 29 -67.14 8.20 30.11
N THR A 30 -67.13 9.27 29.31
CA THR A 30 -65.91 9.84 28.72
C THR A 30 -65.02 10.42 29.82
N SER A 31 -63.95 9.70 30.17
CA SER A 31 -62.82 10.28 30.91
C SER A 31 -61.77 10.73 29.89
N THR A 32 -61.65 12.03 29.66
CA THR A 32 -60.53 12.59 28.88
C THR A 32 -59.25 12.40 29.70
N GLY A 33 -58.48 11.37 29.37
CA GLY A 33 -57.13 11.19 29.91
C GLY A 33 -56.21 12.28 29.38
N ALA A 34 -55.63 13.07 30.26
CA ALA A 34 -54.50 13.93 29.92
C ALA A 34 -53.28 13.03 29.67
N SER A 35 -52.89 12.86 28.41
CA SER A 35 -51.62 12.23 28.06
C SER A 35 -50.49 13.15 28.49
N ALA A 36 -49.85 12.86 29.63
CA ALA A 36 -48.57 13.44 29.95
C ALA A 36 -47.57 12.97 28.88
N ALA A 37 -47.07 13.88 28.05
CA ALA A 37 -46.00 13.57 27.12
C ALA A 37 -44.76 13.20 27.94
N PHE A 38 -44.38 11.92 27.90
CA PHE A 38 -43.12 11.45 28.47
C PHE A 38 -41.99 12.01 27.61
N LEU A 39 -41.40 13.14 28.03
CA LEU A 39 -40.17 13.63 27.43
C LEU A 39 -39.08 12.59 27.70
N PRO A 40 -38.36 12.09 26.68
CA PRO A 40 -37.29 11.14 26.90
C PRO A 40 -36.28 11.74 27.90
N PRO A 41 -35.81 10.98 28.90
CA PRO A 41 -34.87 11.49 29.89
C PRO A 41 -33.57 11.90 29.18
N THR A 42 -33.34 13.21 29.09
CA THR A 42 -32.04 13.79 28.73
C THR A 42 -31.11 13.64 29.93
N GLY A 43 -30.70 12.40 30.20
CA GLY A 43 -29.77 12.05 31.28
C GLY A 43 -28.31 12.08 30.81
N ALA A 44 -27.37 12.32 31.73
CA ALA A 44 -25.92 12.38 31.49
C ALA A 44 -25.36 11.14 30.72
N GLY A 45 -26.03 10.00 30.78
CA GLY A 45 -25.67 8.80 30.02
C GLY A 45 -25.83 8.93 28.49
N GLN A 46 -26.66 9.86 28.01
CA GLN A 46 -26.87 10.06 26.57
C GLN A 46 -25.63 10.68 25.89
N LEU A 47 -24.96 11.62 26.55
CA LEU A 47 -23.69 12.20 26.07
C LEU A 47 -22.59 11.13 26.01
N GLY A 48 -22.54 10.24 27.02
CA GLY A 48 -21.61 9.11 27.03
C GLY A 48 -21.84 8.15 25.86
N ASN A 49 -23.10 7.85 25.54
CA ASN A 49 -23.45 7.03 24.38
C ASN A 49 -23.13 7.72 23.05
N GLN A 50 -23.32 9.04 22.94
CA GLN A 50 -22.96 9.81 21.75
C GLN A 50 -21.45 9.85 21.52
N LEU A 51 -20.64 10.13 22.55
CA LEU A 51 -19.18 10.06 22.44
C LEU A 51 -18.70 8.65 22.09
N ARG A 52 -19.37 7.60 22.61
CA ARG A 52 -19.07 6.20 22.26
C ARG A 52 -19.33 5.91 20.79
N GLN A 53 -20.42 6.44 20.23
CA GLN A 53 -20.79 6.31 18.82
C GLN A 53 -19.83 7.08 17.90
N GLU A 54 -19.44 8.30 18.27
CA GLU A 54 -18.44 9.07 17.52
C GLU A 54 -17.07 8.37 17.52
N THR A 55 -16.65 7.80 18.65
CA THR A 55 -15.38 7.05 18.75
C THR A 55 -15.41 5.72 17.98
N GLN A 56 -16.60 5.12 17.77
CA GLN A 56 -16.75 3.90 16.98
C GLN A 56 -16.67 4.12 15.47
N THR A 57 -16.73 5.37 15.01
CA THR A 57 -16.56 5.69 13.59
C THR A 57 -15.08 5.78 13.30
N THR A 58 -14.42 4.63 13.15
CA THR A 58 -13.00 4.58 12.79
C THR A 58 -12.82 5.30 11.44
N PRO A 59 -12.01 6.37 11.36
CA PRO A 59 -11.71 6.99 10.08
C PRO A 59 -11.17 5.92 9.12
N PRO A 60 -11.53 5.96 7.81
CA PRO A 60 -10.94 5.07 6.84
C PRO A 60 -9.41 5.20 6.91
N ALA A 61 -8.71 4.07 6.91
CA ALA A 61 -7.26 4.06 6.99
C ALA A 61 -6.68 4.99 5.91
N PRO A 62 -5.67 5.83 6.24
CA PRO A 62 -5.00 6.63 5.23
C PRO A 62 -4.52 5.71 4.12
N SER A 63 -4.91 6.01 2.88
CA SER A 63 -4.44 5.27 1.72
C SER A 63 -2.95 5.51 1.60
N ALA A 64 -2.14 4.46 1.76
CA ALA A 64 -0.70 4.57 1.58
C ALA A 64 -0.42 5.15 0.18
N PRO A 65 0.47 6.15 0.05
CA PRO A 65 0.80 6.71 -1.25
C PRO A 65 1.36 5.59 -2.14
N SER A 66 0.69 5.34 -3.26
CA SER A 66 1.16 4.38 -4.25
C SER A 66 2.39 4.95 -4.98
N LEU A 67 3.56 4.36 -4.76
CA LEU A 67 4.76 4.71 -5.52
C LEU A 67 4.67 4.11 -6.93
N SER A 68 4.19 4.90 -7.88
CA SER A 68 4.31 4.57 -9.30
C SER A 68 5.66 5.07 -9.80
N LEU A 69 6.58 4.14 -10.04
CA LEU A 69 7.76 4.47 -10.83
C LEU A 69 7.28 4.87 -12.23
N PRO A 70 7.86 5.89 -12.87
CA PRO A 70 7.68 6.05 -14.29
C PRO A 70 8.14 4.75 -14.93
N SER A 71 7.19 3.96 -15.44
CA SER A 71 7.45 2.94 -16.44
C SER A 71 8.32 3.65 -17.46
N GLY A 72 9.51 3.12 -17.74
CA GLY A 72 10.45 3.72 -18.66
C GLY A 72 9.86 3.75 -20.06
N GLU A 73 8.88 4.62 -20.29
CA GLU A 73 8.60 5.18 -21.58
C GLU A 73 9.88 5.92 -21.89
N LYS A 74 10.73 5.19 -22.60
CA LYS A 74 12.00 5.68 -23.04
C LYS A 74 11.68 6.96 -23.78
N GLY A 75 11.94 8.10 -23.16
CA GLY A 75 12.40 9.27 -23.88
C GLY A 75 13.71 8.86 -24.53
N VAL A 76 13.64 8.01 -25.57
CA VAL A 76 14.73 7.82 -26.50
C VAL A 76 14.74 9.15 -27.22
N VAL A 77 15.49 10.10 -26.66
CA VAL A 77 16.16 11.06 -27.51
C VAL A 77 17.00 10.18 -28.41
N ARG A 78 16.44 9.86 -29.60
CA ARG A 78 17.18 9.20 -30.67
C ARG A 78 18.25 10.21 -31.02
N ALA A 79 19.44 10.02 -30.46
CA ALA A 79 20.61 10.66 -30.99
C ALA A 79 20.63 10.32 -32.49
N PRO A 80 20.99 11.28 -33.35
CA PRO A 80 21.13 11.01 -34.77
C PRO A 80 21.96 9.75 -34.93
N ASP A 81 21.48 8.82 -35.77
CA ASP A 81 22.15 7.57 -36.09
C ASP A 81 23.55 7.93 -36.59
N SER A 82 24.51 7.90 -35.66
CA SER A 82 25.88 8.31 -35.89
C SER A 82 26.65 7.03 -36.00
N ASP A 83 27.20 6.78 -37.18
CA ASP A 83 28.08 5.63 -37.43
C ASP A 83 29.41 5.75 -36.63
N ALA A 84 29.62 6.87 -35.94
CA ALA A 84 30.74 7.08 -35.03
C ALA A 84 30.80 5.98 -33.95
N ARG A 85 31.92 5.25 -33.97
CA ARG A 85 32.26 4.23 -32.96
C ARG A 85 33.41 4.72 -32.10
N VAL A 86 33.37 4.36 -30.82
CA VAL A 86 34.46 4.61 -29.88
C VAL A 86 34.88 3.27 -29.26
N THR A 87 36.18 3.08 -29.03
CA THR A 87 36.69 1.91 -28.31
C THR A 87 36.95 2.30 -26.85
N LEU A 88 36.27 1.62 -25.93
CA LEU A 88 36.44 1.83 -24.50
C LEU A 88 37.53 0.91 -23.95
N LYS A 89 38.45 1.48 -23.17
CA LYS A 89 39.44 0.74 -22.37
C LYS A 89 38.97 0.58 -20.93
N GLN A 90 38.34 1.61 -20.39
CA GLN A 90 37.91 1.65 -18.99
C GLN A 90 36.63 2.46 -18.84
N VAL A 91 35.84 2.09 -17.83
CA VAL A 91 34.70 2.88 -17.35
C VAL A 91 35.03 3.35 -15.94
N SER A 92 34.86 4.64 -15.69
CA SER A 92 34.97 5.26 -14.37
C SER A 92 33.56 5.59 -13.89
N PHE A 93 33.26 5.20 -12.64
CA PHE A 93 32.01 5.55 -12.00
C PHE A 93 32.21 6.76 -11.09
N ALA A 94 31.31 7.74 -11.21
CA ALA A 94 31.23 8.90 -10.32
C ALA A 94 29.92 8.87 -9.52
N GLY A 95 29.89 9.57 -8.39
CA GLY A 95 28.73 9.60 -7.50
C GLY A 95 28.77 8.49 -6.44
N ASP A 96 27.60 8.10 -5.95
CA ASP A 96 27.49 7.11 -4.87
C ASP A 96 27.35 5.71 -5.48
N VAL A 97 28.47 5.01 -5.61
CA VAL A 97 28.56 3.68 -6.24
C VAL A 97 28.25 2.56 -5.23
N ALA A 98 28.43 2.84 -3.94
CA ALA A 98 28.34 1.84 -2.87
C ALA A 98 26.98 1.88 -2.16
N VAL A 99 25.89 1.70 -2.93
CA VAL A 99 24.53 1.82 -2.40
C VAL A 99 23.94 0.44 -2.09
N GLN A 100 23.48 0.24 -0.86
CA GLN A 100 22.78 -0.98 -0.38
C GLN A 100 23.46 -2.31 -0.79
N GLY A 101 24.78 -2.41 -0.59
CA GLY A 101 25.55 -3.63 -0.83
C GLY A 101 25.96 -3.86 -2.28
N VAL A 102 25.67 -2.93 -3.20
CA VAL A 102 26.31 -2.89 -4.52
C VAL A 102 27.74 -2.40 -4.36
N THR A 103 28.71 -3.12 -4.91
CA THR A 103 30.13 -2.73 -4.91
C THR A 103 30.55 -2.22 -6.28
N GLN A 104 31.60 -1.41 -6.33
CA GLN A 104 32.15 -0.93 -7.60
C GLN A 104 32.58 -2.08 -8.52
N ASP A 105 33.14 -3.15 -7.96
CA ASP A 105 33.57 -4.33 -8.72
C ASP A 105 32.39 -5.02 -9.41
N ALA A 106 31.26 -5.18 -8.70
CA ALA A 106 30.05 -5.76 -9.28
C ALA A 106 29.50 -4.91 -10.45
N VAL A 107 29.60 -3.58 -10.35
CA VAL A 107 29.17 -2.68 -11.43
C VAL A 107 30.17 -2.70 -12.60
N GLN A 108 31.46 -2.90 -12.31
CA GLN A 108 32.51 -3.04 -13.32
C GLN A 108 32.34 -4.33 -14.14
N GLU A 109 31.90 -5.41 -13.50
CA GLU A 109 31.57 -6.67 -14.18
C GLU A 109 30.42 -6.47 -15.18
N VAL A 110 29.38 -5.72 -14.80
CA VAL A 110 28.24 -5.42 -15.68
C VAL A 110 28.71 -4.78 -16.99
N VAL A 111 29.64 -3.82 -16.94
CA VAL A 111 30.08 -3.07 -18.13
C VAL A 111 31.16 -3.78 -18.94
N SER A 112 31.72 -4.87 -18.44
CA SER A 112 32.83 -5.61 -19.08
C SER A 112 32.56 -6.07 -20.52
N PRO A 113 31.34 -6.50 -20.93
CA PRO A 113 31.04 -6.91 -22.30
C PRO A 113 31.19 -5.82 -23.37
N TRP A 114 31.30 -4.55 -22.95
CA TRP A 114 31.46 -3.40 -23.84
C TRP A 114 32.89 -2.86 -23.92
N LEU A 115 33.83 -3.41 -23.13
CA LEU A 115 35.23 -3.02 -23.15
C LEU A 115 35.99 -3.64 -24.34
N ASN A 116 37.05 -2.97 -24.78
CA ASN A 116 37.98 -3.40 -25.83
C ASN A 116 37.31 -3.72 -27.19
N ARG A 117 36.17 -3.11 -27.46
CA ARG A 117 35.43 -3.24 -28.73
C ARG A 117 34.86 -1.90 -29.18
N PRO A 118 34.60 -1.72 -30.48
CA PRO A 118 33.90 -0.55 -30.98
C PRO A 118 32.45 -0.54 -30.48
N VAL A 119 32.05 0.53 -29.81
CA VAL A 119 30.70 0.77 -29.30
C VAL A 119 30.13 2.05 -29.91
N SER A 120 28.85 2.01 -30.27
CA SER A 120 28.09 3.19 -30.73
C SER A 120 27.55 3.99 -29.55
N PHE A 121 27.02 5.18 -29.81
CA PHE A 121 26.31 5.94 -28.77
C PHE A 121 25.12 5.17 -28.18
N ALA A 122 24.38 4.41 -29.01
CA ALA A 122 23.28 3.57 -28.53
C ALA A 122 23.76 2.47 -27.57
N ASP A 123 24.95 1.90 -27.83
CA ASP A 123 25.57 0.93 -26.93
C ASP A 123 25.98 1.57 -25.60
N LEU A 124 26.46 2.82 -25.59
CA LEU A 124 26.78 3.56 -24.36
C LEU A 124 25.51 3.83 -23.53
N GLN A 125 24.40 4.17 -24.18
CA GLN A 125 23.11 4.32 -23.50
C GLN A 125 22.61 2.99 -22.93
N ALA A 126 22.75 1.90 -23.68
CA ALA A 126 22.39 0.56 -23.22
C ALA A 126 23.27 0.12 -22.03
N MET A 127 24.54 0.49 -22.02
CA MET A 127 25.44 0.25 -20.89
C MET A 127 24.94 0.97 -19.61
N ALA A 128 24.58 2.25 -19.71
CA ALA A 128 24.03 2.99 -18.57
C ALA A 128 22.68 2.42 -18.09
N ASP A 129 21.83 1.95 -19.01
CA ASP A 129 20.60 1.25 -18.65
C ASP A 129 20.89 -0.07 -17.92
N ALA A 130 21.82 -0.89 -18.42
CA ALA A 130 22.23 -2.13 -17.78
C ALA A 130 22.73 -1.91 -16.35
N VAL A 131 23.54 -0.87 -16.13
CA VAL A 131 23.97 -0.47 -14.78
C VAL A 131 22.75 -0.08 -13.92
N THR A 132 21.82 0.72 -14.45
CA THR A 132 20.60 1.10 -13.72
C THR A 132 19.75 -0.13 -13.35
N GLN A 133 19.57 -1.08 -14.26
CA GLN A 133 18.84 -2.32 -13.99
C GLN A 133 19.54 -3.17 -12.93
N HIS A 134 20.87 -3.20 -12.92
CA HIS A 134 21.65 -3.90 -11.91
C HIS A 134 21.38 -3.37 -10.48
N TYR A 135 21.29 -2.04 -10.31
CA TYR A 135 20.88 -1.44 -9.03
C TYR A 135 19.45 -1.80 -8.65
N ARG A 136 18.51 -1.73 -9.61
CA ARG A 136 17.10 -2.07 -9.38
C ARG A 136 16.90 -3.51 -8.95
N ASN A 137 17.59 -4.45 -9.61
CA ASN A 137 17.53 -5.88 -9.28
C ASN A 137 18.04 -6.19 -7.87
N ARG A 138 18.81 -5.29 -7.26
CA ARG A 138 19.31 -5.41 -5.89
C ARG A 138 18.52 -4.58 -4.87
N GLY A 139 17.34 -4.11 -5.23
CA GLY A 139 16.46 -3.36 -4.33
C GLY A 139 16.75 -1.86 -4.27
N VAL A 140 17.70 -1.34 -5.06
CA VAL A 140 17.98 0.09 -5.17
C VAL A 140 17.15 0.70 -6.31
N ILE A 141 15.83 0.73 -6.11
CA ILE A 141 14.85 1.02 -7.17
C ILE A 141 14.97 2.45 -7.73
N LEU A 142 15.37 3.40 -6.90
CA LEU A 142 15.44 4.82 -7.24
C LEU A 142 16.79 5.26 -7.80
N ALA A 143 17.81 4.38 -7.81
CA ALA A 143 19.11 4.72 -8.37
C ALA A 143 19.04 4.78 -9.91
N ARG A 144 19.82 5.68 -10.49
CA ARG A 144 19.96 5.84 -11.95
C ARG A 144 21.41 6.07 -12.33
N ALA A 145 21.89 5.33 -13.32
CA ALA A 145 23.14 5.62 -13.98
C ALA A 145 22.87 6.50 -15.21
N ILE A 146 23.58 7.61 -15.31
CA ILE A 146 23.47 8.56 -16.40
C ILE A 146 24.81 8.70 -17.12
N LEU A 147 24.73 9.06 -18.40
CA LEU A 147 25.88 9.40 -19.22
C LEU A 147 25.94 10.92 -19.40
N PRO A 148 26.82 11.64 -18.67
CA PRO A 148 26.93 13.09 -18.79
C PRO A 148 27.55 13.48 -20.14
N PRO A 149 27.31 14.71 -20.64
CA PRO A 149 28.00 15.23 -21.82
C PRO A 149 29.51 15.26 -21.59
N GLN A 150 30.27 14.53 -22.42
CA GLN A 150 31.72 14.43 -22.29
C GLN A 150 32.40 14.02 -23.58
N THR A 151 33.70 14.30 -23.67
CA THR A 151 34.58 13.74 -24.70
C THR A 151 35.30 12.52 -24.13
N ILE A 152 35.28 11.40 -24.84
CA ILE A 152 36.03 10.20 -24.44
C ILE A 152 37.49 10.39 -24.88
N LYS A 153 38.38 10.55 -23.90
CA LYS A 153 39.84 10.59 -24.10
C LYS A 153 40.44 9.29 -23.58
N ASP A 154 41.46 8.79 -24.27
CA ASP A 154 42.20 7.57 -23.90
C ASP A 154 41.33 6.31 -23.72
N GLY A 155 40.10 6.33 -24.26
CA GLY A 155 39.14 5.24 -24.09
C GLY A 155 38.50 5.17 -22.70
N VAL A 156 38.52 6.24 -21.91
CA VAL A 156 37.90 6.28 -20.58
C VAL A 156 36.51 6.92 -20.65
N LEU A 157 35.48 6.12 -20.37
CA LEU A 157 34.10 6.59 -20.20
C LEU A 157 33.87 6.96 -18.73
N LYS A 158 33.06 7.97 -18.46
CA LYS A 158 32.60 8.29 -17.11
C LYS A 158 31.08 8.14 -17.07
N ILE A 159 30.60 7.35 -16.11
CA ILE A 159 29.19 7.13 -15.83
C ILE A 159 28.92 7.69 -14.43
N GLU A 160 27.88 8.49 -14.29
CA GLU A 160 27.49 9.07 -13.01
C GLU A 160 26.30 8.33 -12.42
N ILE A 161 26.42 7.93 -11.17
CA ILE A 161 25.40 7.17 -10.44
C ILE A 161 24.72 8.13 -9.47
N ILE A 162 23.43 8.36 -9.73
CA ILE A 162 22.58 9.23 -8.93
C ILE A 162 21.71 8.35 -8.04
N PRO A 163 21.96 8.33 -6.71
CA PRO A 163 21.06 7.66 -5.79
C PRO A 163 19.76 8.46 -5.69
N GLY A 164 18.62 7.78 -5.82
CA GLY A 164 17.34 8.44 -5.58
C GLY A 164 17.09 8.64 -4.09
N LYS A 165 16.64 9.83 -3.73
CA LYS A 165 16.20 10.17 -2.37
C LYS A 165 14.68 10.17 -2.32
N TYR A 166 14.12 9.66 -1.22
CA TYR A 166 12.71 9.72 -0.92
C TYR A 166 12.53 10.34 0.46
N ASP A 167 11.46 11.11 0.62
CA ASP A 167 11.12 11.72 1.90
C ASP A 167 10.41 10.70 2.78
N ASN A 168 10.61 10.78 4.10
CA ASN A 168 9.86 9.95 5.03
C ASN A 168 8.49 10.58 5.21
N ALA A 169 7.46 9.98 4.63
CA ALA A 169 6.09 10.39 4.91
C ALA A 169 5.83 10.22 6.41
N SER A 170 5.71 11.34 7.13
CA SER A 170 5.24 11.33 8.52
C SER A 170 3.73 11.13 8.47
N LEU A 171 3.28 9.95 8.93
CA LEU A 171 1.88 9.57 9.10
C LEU A 171 1.36 10.06 10.45
#